data_AF-A0A7W1CBM4-F1
#
_entry.id   AF-A0A7W1CBM4-F1
#
_cell.length_a   1.000
_cell.length_b   1.000
_cell.length_c   1.000
_cell.angle_alpha   90.00
_cell.angle_beta   90.00
_cell.angle_gamma   90.00
#
_symmetry.space_group_name_H-M   'P 1'
#
loop_
_entity.id
_entity.type
_entity.pdbx_description
1 polymer ?
#
loop_
_entity_poly.entity_id
_entity_poly.type
_entity_poly.pdbx_seq_one_letter_code
_entity_poly.pdbx_strand_id
1 'polypeptide(L)'
;SDLLLIIVAAIFVFVYVGILFFSSFFTYPEGVVKAFEAYAIWAKTGSKDHTQNSSMVYVKWLWKIESPILILSTVGFLIALLKARHWFALFAGFWAFGLFLAYTIIPYKTPWLALSFTLPMCVIAGYGINEFIASHNVSLKIAGGILTIVAALVLGYQTYDLNFQKYDDDTMPYVYAHTTRGFHNLINEIERYAEKSGKGKDASVEVVSPDYWPMPWYLREYPKAVFHGNLIDTNTAEMIVASEKQKGELNKRYAAHYKYAGTFPLRPGVEFYLLVRRDLADVGGAEELYKIGAGKP
;
A
#
# COMPACT_ATOMS: atom_id res chain seq x y z
N SER A 1 29.81 36.55 -18.50
CA SER A 1 30.78 36.36 -17.40
C SER A 1 30.06 35.87 -16.16
N ASP A 2 28.99 36.55 -15.74
CA ASP A 2 28.28 36.27 -14.48
C ASP A 2 27.52 34.94 -14.49
N LEU A 3 26.86 34.58 -15.59
CA LEU A 3 26.16 33.29 -15.68
C LEU A 3 27.12 32.10 -15.52
N LEU A 4 28.31 32.18 -16.13
CA LEU A 4 29.33 31.15 -16.02
C LEU A 4 29.83 31.04 -14.57
N LEU A 5 30.10 32.17 -13.92
CA LEU A 5 30.51 32.22 -12.52
C LEU A 5 29.43 31.64 -11.59
N ILE A 6 28.16 31.96 -11.82
CA ILE A 6 27.02 31.41 -11.06
C ILE A 6 26.92 29.90 -11.25
N ILE A 7 27.05 29.40 -12.49
CA ILE A 7 27.03 27.96 -12.76
C ILE A 7 28.20 27.26 -12.06
N VAL A 8 29.40 27.81 -12.13
CA VAL A 8 30.58 27.23 -11.47
C VAL A 8 30.41 27.24 -9.95
N ALA A 9 29.94 28.34 -9.37
CA ALA A 9 29.67 28.42 -7.93
C ALA A 9 28.60 27.41 -7.49
N ALA A 10 27.52 27.27 -8.27
CA ALA A 10 26.46 26.31 -7.99
C ALA A 10 26.97 24.86 -8.04
N ILE A 11 27.76 24.51 -9.06
CA ILE A 11 28.39 23.19 -9.18
C ILE A 11 29.32 22.95 -8.00
N PHE A 12 30.14 23.94 -7.63
CA PHE A 12 31.07 23.82 -6.52
C PHE A 12 30.34 23.59 -5.19
N VAL A 13 29.31 24.38 -4.90
CA VAL A 13 28.48 24.22 -3.68
C VAL A 13 27.81 22.85 -3.69
N PHE A 14 27.25 22.41 -4.81
CA PHE A 14 26.62 21.09 -4.93
C PHE A 14 27.61 19.96 -4.63
N VAL A 15 28.80 20.00 -5.23
CA VAL A 15 29.85 19.00 -5.02
C VAL A 15 30.36 19.03 -3.58
N TYR A 16 30.61 20.22 -3.03
CA TYR A 16 31.07 20.39 -1.65
C TYR A 16 30.06 19.82 -0.64
N VAL A 17 28.79 20.20 -0.77
CA VAL A 17 27.71 19.70 0.09
C VAL A 17 27.56 18.18 -0.04
N GLY A 18 27.62 17.66 -1.27
CA GLY A 18 27.59 16.22 -1.52
C GLY A 18 28.72 15.48 -0.82
N ILE A 19 29.97 15.93 -0.99
CA ILE A 19 31.14 15.33 -0.34
C ILE A 19 31.01 15.43 1.19
N LEU A 20 30.63 16.60 1.71
CA LEU A 20 30.50 16.85 3.15
C LEU A 20 29.54 15.85 3.79
N PHE A 21 28.34 15.67 3.22
CA PHE A 21 27.34 14.78 3.81
C PHE A 21 27.63 13.29 3.55
N PHE A 22 28.04 12.90 2.34
CA PHE A 22 28.34 11.49 2.06
C PHE A 22 29.61 10.99 2.75
N SER A 23 30.52 11.88 3.14
CA SER A 23 31.70 11.53 3.95
C SER A 23 31.46 11.66 5.46
N SER A 24 30.25 11.97 5.92
CA SER A 24 29.94 12.27 7.32
C SER A 24 30.89 13.33 7.91
N PHE A 25 30.94 14.51 7.29
CA PHE A 25 31.84 15.61 7.66
C PHE A 25 33.32 15.20 7.63
N PHE A 26 33.73 14.50 6.57
CA PHE A 26 35.10 13.99 6.36
C PHE A 26 35.55 12.91 7.34
N THR A 27 34.66 12.37 8.16
CA THR A 27 34.96 11.26 9.07
C THR A 27 35.15 9.94 8.33
N TYR A 28 34.40 9.73 7.24
CA TYR A 28 34.42 8.51 6.41
C TYR A 28 34.51 8.84 4.91
N PRO A 29 35.70 9.16 4.38
CA PRO A 29 35.88 9.55 2.97
C PRO A 29 35.36 8.52 1.95
N GLU A 30 35.42 7.22 2.30
CA GLU A 30 34.88 6.13 1.49
C GLU A 30 33.37 6.23 1.24
N GLY A 31 32.63 6.93 2.10
CA GLY A 31 31.17 7.07 1.99
C GLY A 31 30.74 7.74 0.69
N VAL A 32 31.58 8.62 0.13
CA VAL A 32 31.33 9.25 -1.18
C VAL A 32 31.30 8.22 -2.29
N VAL A 33 32.24 7.26 -2.29
CA VAL A 33 32.29 6.19 -3.31
C VAL A 33 31.15 5.20 -3.10
N LYS A 34 30.89 4.80 -1.84
CA LYS A 34 29.80 3.87 -1.49
C LYS A 34 28.42 4.41 -1.87
N ALA A 35 28.23 5.72 -1.88
CA ALA A 35 26.99 6.35 -2.35
C ALA A 35 26.71 6.01 -3.83
N PHE A 36 27.74 6.00 -4.68
CA PHE A 36 27.60 5.62 -6.09
C PHE A 36 27.42 4.11 -6.27
N GLU A 37 28.15 3.30 -5.49
CA GLU A 37 28.00 1.84 -5.50
C GLU A 37 26.60 1.38 -5.10
N ALA A 38 25.97 2.08 -4.16
CA ALA A 38 24.60 1.81 -3.75
C ALA A 38 23.63 1.90 -4.94
N TYR A 39 23.75 2.92 -5.81
CA TYR A 39 22.91 3.03 -7.01
C TYR A 39 23.12 1.87 -7.99
N ALA A 40 24.34 1.32 -8.10
CA ALA A 40 24.61 0.15 -8.95
C ALA A 40 23.91 -1.12 -8.44
N ILE A 41 23.77 -1.27 -7.12
CA ILE A 41 22.99 -2.36 -6.51
C ILE A 41 21.50 -2.16 -6.80
N TRP A 42 20.97 -0.96 -6.56
CA TRP A 42 19.56 -0.64 -6.80
C TRP A 42 19.15 -0.79 -8.27
N ALA A 43 20.05 -0.48 -9.20
CA ALA A 43 19.81 -0.69 -10.63
C ALA A 43 19.63 -2.18 -11.01
N LYS A 44 20.24 -3.10 -10.25
CA LYS A 44 20.08 -4.56 -10.46
C LYS A 44 18.83 -5.12 -9.78
N THR A 45 18.51 -4.64 -8.58
CA THR A 45 17.38 -5.15 -7.78
C THR A 45 16.04 -4.51 -8.14
N GLY A 46 16.04 -3.36 -8.82
CA GLY A 46 14.84 -2.59 -9.18
C GLY A 46 13.98 -3.18 -10.31
N SER A 47 14.09 -4.47 -10.64
CA SER A 47 13.32 -5.10 -11.72
C SER A 47 12.52 -6.29 -11.21
N LYS A 48 11.18 -6.14 -11.24
CA LYS A 48 10.15 -7.19 -11.42
C LYS A 48 9.29 -7.65 -10.24
N ASP A 49 9.60 -7.31 -8.99
CA ASP A 49 8.84 -7.91 -7.87
C ASP A 49 7.51 -7.22 -7.52
N HIS A 50 7.10 -6.15 -8.21
CA HIS A 50 5.80 -5.48 -7.96
C HIS A 50 4.94 -5.49 -9.23
N THR A 51 3.70 -5.96 -9.08
CA THR A 51 2.78 -6.40 -10.14
C THR A 51 2.22 -5.27 -11.03
N GLN A 52 2.57 -4.00 -10.78
CA GLN A 52 2.05 -2.85 -11.50
C GLN A 52 3.13 -2.21 -12.41
N ASN A 53 3.54 -2.93 -13.45
CA ASN A 53 4.62 -2.56 -14.37
C ASN A 53 4.18 -1.62 -15.52
N SER A 54 2.98 -1.03 -15.48
CA SER A 54 2.55 -0.12 -16.55
C SER A 54 3.23 1.25 -16.41
N SER A 55 3.73 1.78 -17.52
CA SER A 55 4.35 3.11 -17.55
C SER A 55 3.41 4.20 -17.03
N MET A 56 2.11 4.07 -17.24
CA MET A 56 1.09 5.05 -16.84
C MET A 56 0.50 4.84 -15.43
N VAL A 57 1.09 3.99 -14.59
CA VAL A 57 0.56 3.69 -13.24
C VAL A 57 0.39 4.95 -12.39
N TYR A 58 1.38 5.84 -12.34
CA TYR A 58 1.27 7.07 -11.55
C TYR A 58 0.18 8.01 -12.07
N VAL A 59 -0.03 8.09 -13.39
CA VAL A 59 -1.16 8.86 -13.95
C VAL A 59 -2.48 8.26 -13.49
N LYS A 60 -2.64 6.94 -13.57
CA LYS A 60 -3.86 6.24 -13.14
C LYS A 60 -4.12 6.44 -11.64
N TRP A 61 -3.08 6.36 -10.82
CA TRP A 61 -3.17 6.57 -9.38
C TRP A 61 -3.55 8.00 -9.05
N LEU A 62 -2.81 8.98 -9.57
CA LEU A 62 -3.14 10.40 -9.39
C LEU A 62 -4.55 10.71 -9.88
N TRP A 63 -4.97 10.15 -11.02
CA TRP A 63 -6.34 10.35 -11.51
C TRP A 63 -7.40 9.75 -10.56
N LYS A 64 -7.12 8.60 -9.95
CA LYS A 64 -8.07 7.91 -9.08
C LYS A 64 -8.23 8.60 -7.73
N ILE A 65 -7.14 9.09 -7.13
CA ILE A 65 -7.15 9.60 -5.74
C ILE A 65 -6.65 11.04 -5.54
N GLU A 66 -6.09 11.69 -6.58
CA GLU A 66 -5.50 13.04 -6.50
C GLU A 66 -5.81 13.87 -7.77
N SER A 67 -6.96 13.63 -8.42
CA SER A 67 -7.21 14.14 -9.77
C SER A 67 -7.19 15.67 -9.86
N PRO A 68 -7.70 16.44 -8.88
CA PRO A 68 -7.58 17.89 -8.91
C PRO A 68 -6.12 18.35 -8.85
N ILE A 69 -5.27 17.68 -8.05
CA ILE A 69 -3.84 18.01 -7.95
C ILE A 69 -3.14 17.76 -9.28
N LEU A 70 -3.41 16.63 -9.96
CA LEU A 70 -2.82 16.35 -11.27
C LEU A 70 -3.18 17.43 -12.30
N ILE A 71 -4.44 17.83 -12.37
CA ILE A 71 -4.91 18.83 -13.34
C ILE A 71 -4.35 20.21 -13.01
N LEU A 72 -4.55 20.66 -11.77
CA LEU A 72 -4.16 22.01 -11.34
C LEU A 72 -2.64 22.19 -11.33
N SER A 73 -1.88 21.16 -10.98
CA SER A 73 -0.41 21.23 -11.03
C SER A 73 0.11 21.37 -12.46
N THR A 74 -0.51 20.67 -13.41
CA THR A 74 -0.19 20.77 -14.84
C THR A 74 -0.49 22.18 -15.36
N VAL A 75 -1.67 22.72 -15.06
CA VAL A 75 -2.05 24.09 -15.43
C VAL A 75 -1.12 25.11 -14.77
N GLY A 76 -0.85 24.96 -13.47
CA GLY A 76 0.06 25.83 -12.72
C GLY A 76 1.48 25.84 -13.29
N PHE A 77 1.99 24.67 -13.69
CA PHE A 77 3.31 24.57 -14.30
C PHE A 77 3.36 25.24 -15.68
N LEU A 78 2.34 25.05 -16.51
CA LEU A 78 2.22 25.74 -17.80
C LEU A 78 2.19 27.27 -17.61
N ILE A 79 1.42 27.77 -16.64
CA ILE A 79 1.39 29.20 -16.33
C ILE A 79 2.77 29.69 -15.84
N ALA A 80 3.44 28.92 -14.99
CA ALA A 80 4.79 29.25 -14.51
C ALA A 80 5.79 29.35 -15.66
N LEU A 81 5.78 28.42 -16.62
CA LEU A 81 6.62 28.43 -17.81
C LEU A 81 6.33 29.62 -18.73
N LEU A 82 5.04 29.89 -19.00
CA LEU A 82 4.64 30.95 -19.93
C LEU A 82 4.88 32.35 -19.37
N LYS A 83 4.65 32.56 -18.06
CA LYS A 83 4.86 33.88 -17.43
C LYS A 83 6.31 34.10 -16.98
N ALA A 84 7.04 33.03 -16.66
CA ALA A 84 8.42 33.03 -16.18
C ALA A 84 8.72 34.06 -15.07
N ARG A 85 7.71 34.43 -14.26
CA ARG A 85 7.79 35.55 -13.31
C ARG A 85 8.29 35.15 -11.92
N HIS A 86 8.00 33.91 -11.51
CA HIS A 86 8.28 33.41 -10.17
C HIS A 86 9.27 32.24 -10.24
N TRP A 87 10.53 32.48 -9.87
CA TRP A 87 11.59 31.48 -9.91
C TRP A 87 11.26 30.24 -9.05
N PHE A 88 10.61 30.43 -7.90
CA PHE A 88 10.20 29.34 -7.03
C PHE A 88 9.10 28.48 -7.65
N ALA A 89 8.15 29.08 -8.38
CA ALA A 89 7.11 28.32 -9.08
C ALA A 89 7.72 27.48 -10.22
N LEU A 90 8.68 28.05 -10.96
CA LEU A 90 9.45 27.30 -11.95
C LEU A 90 10.21 26.14 -11.31
N PHE A 91 10.94 26.40 -10.22
CA PHE A 91 11.63 25.36 -9.46
C PHE A 91 10.68 24.24 -8.99
N ALA A 92 9.56 24.59 -8.36
CA ALA A 92 8.56 23.62 -7.89
C ALA A 92 7.96 22.81 -9.04
N GLY A 93 7.71 23.45 -10.19
CA GLY A 93 7.23 22.79 -11.40
C GLY A 93 8.23 21.79 -11.97
N PHE A 94 9.49 22.18 -12.13
CA PHE A 94 10.56 21.26 -12.56
C PHE A 94 10.83 20.17 -11.54
N TRP A 95 10.72 20.46 -10.24
CA TRP A 95 10.83 19.46 -9.18
C TRP A 95 9.69 18.43 -9.26
N ALA A 96 8.44 18.89 -9.37
CA ALA A 96 7.27 18.02 -9.51
C ALA A 96 7.34 17.15 -10.76
N PHE A 97 7.41 17.77 -11.94
CA PHE A 97 7.33 17.05 -13.21
C PHE A 97 8.64 16.31 -13.53
N GLY A 98 9.79 16.80 -13.06
CA GLY A 98 11.07 16.09 -13.17
C GLY A 98 11.07 14.78 -12.40
N LEU A 99 10.64 14.78 -11.13
CA LEU A 99 10.50 13.55 -10.34
C LEU A 99 9.41 12.64 -10.89
N PHE A 100 8.28 13.20 -11.29
CA PHE A 100 7.20 12.42 -11.92
C PHE A 100 7.69 11.68 -13.16
N LEU A 101 8.43 12.35 -14.05
CA LEU A 101 9.01 11.71 -15.24
C LEU A 101 10.08 10.69 -14.86
N ALA A 102 10.99 11.03 -13.96
CA ALA A 102 12.06 10.14 -13.51
C ALA A 102 11.52 8.83 -12.91
N TYR A 103 10.58 8.91 -11.98
CA TYR A 103 9.96 7.72 -11.38
C TYR A 103 9.03 7.00 -12.36
N THR A 104 8.44 7.70 -13.33
CA THR A 104 7.64 7.05 -14.38
C THR A 104 8.49 6.12 -15.25
N ILE A 105 9.76 6.46 -15.48
CA ILE A 105 10.70 5.64 -16.27
C ILE A 105 11.19 4.42 -15.48
N ILE A 106 11.31 4.51 -14.16
CA ILE A 106 11.84 3.42 -13.31
C ILE A 106 10.84 2.25 -13.27
N PRO A 107 11.22 1.01 -13.60
CA PRO A 107 10.29 -0.14 -13.62
C PRO A 107 9.66 -0.45 -12.27
N TYR A 108 10.40 -0.25 -11.17
CA TYR A 108 9.91 -0.43 -9.81
C TYR A 108 8.93 0.70 -9.43
N LYS A 109 7.63 0.39 -9.42
CA LYS A 109 6.55 1.34 -9.11
C LYS A 109 5.96 1.08 -7.73
N THR A 110 5.96 2.11 -6.88
CA THR A 110 5.42 2.02 -5.52
C THR A 110 4.76 3.32 -5.07
N PRO A 111 3.76 3.25 -4.17
CA PRO A 111 3.06 4.43 -3.65
C PRO A 111 3.95 5.53 -3.08
N TRP A 112 4.98 5.16 -2.31
CA TRP A 112 5.82 6.12 -1.62
C TRP A 112 6.69 6.97 -2.55
N LEU A 113 7.03 6.46 -3.73
CA LEU A 113 7.70 7.27 -4.77
C LEU A 113 6.78 8.38 -5.29
N ALA A 114 5.46 8.16 -5.27
CA ALA A 114 4.51 9.18 -5.68
C ALA A 114 4.50 10.39 -4.74
N LEU A 115 4.64 10.16 -3.44
CA LEU A 115 4.68 11.24 -2.44
C LEU A 115 5.77 12.28 -2.75
N SER A 116 6.91 11.84 -3.28
CA SER A 116 8.03 12.72 -3.62
C SER A 116 7.71 13.75 -4.71
N PHE A 117 6.81 13.44 -5.66
CA PHE A 117 6.35 14.41 -6.66
C PHE A 117 4.97 15.01 -6.34
N THR A 118 4.12 14.33 -5.57
CA THR A 118 2.78 14.85 -5.23
C THR A 118 2.89 16.10 -4.36
N LEU A 119 3.84 16.15 -3.42
CA LEU A 119 4.06 17.34 -2.59
C LEU A 119 4.36 18.61 -3.42
N PRO A 120 5.38 18.64 -4.30
CA PRO A 120 5.60 19.80 -5.15
C PRO A 120 4.47 20.02 -6.17
N MET A 121 3.73 18.98 -6.59
CA MET A 121 2.51 19.16 -7.39
C MET A 121 1.44 19.98 -6.64
N CYS A 122 1.25 19.77 -5.34
CA CYS A 122 0.35 20.59 -4.52
C CYS A 122 0.78 22.06 -4.49
N VAL A 123 2.08 22.33 -4.38
CA VAL A 123 2.62 23.70 -4.38
C VAL A 123 2.33 24.40 -5.72
N ILE A 124 2.64 23.76 -6.84
CA ILE A 124 2.41 24.35 -8.16
C ILE A 124 0.92 24.42 -8.52
N ALA A 125 0.08 23.51 -8.02
CA ALA A 125 -1.38 23.60 -8.12
C ALA A 125 -1.92 24.85 -7.40
N GLY A 126 -1.44 25.12 -6.18
CA GLY A 126 -1.78 26.33 -5.42
C GLY A 126 -1.33 27.60 -6.14
N TYR A 127 -0.14 27.61 -6.73
CA TYR A 127 0.32 28.71 -7.58
C TYR A 127 -0.60 28.92 -8.79
N GLY A 128 -1.00 27.85 -9.48
CA GLY A 128 -1.93 27.91 -10.61
C GLY A 128 -3.26 28.56 -10.22
N ILE A 129 -3.87 28.12 -9.11
CA ILE A 129 -5.09 28.73 -8.57
C ILE A 129 -4.89 30.22 -8.26
N ASN A 130 -3.78 30.57 -7.60
CA ASN A 130 -3.48 31.96 -7.24
C ASN A 130 -3.42 32.86 -8.48
N GLU A 131 -2.85 32.40 -9.58
CA GLU A 131 -2.78 33.17 -10.83
C GLU A 131 -4.17 33.46 -11.44
N PHE A 132 -5.17 32.58 -11.22
CA PHE A 132 -6.55 32.85 -11.60
C PHE A 132 -7.21 33.86 -10.65
N ILE A 133 -7.06 33.68 -9.34
CA ILE A 133 -7.71 34.51 -8.31
C ILE A 133 -7.13 35.94 -8.27
N ALA A 134 -5.82 36.08 -8.51
CA ALA A 134 -5.12 37.37 -8.57
C ALA A 134 -5.30 38.09 -9.92
N SER A 135 -5.99 37.49 -10.88
CA SER A 135 -6.26 38.11 -12.18
C SER A 135 -7.16 39.34 -12.04
N HIS A 136 -6.89 40.37 -12.85
CA HIS A 136 -7.76 41.55 -12.95
C HIS A 136 -9.08 41.24 -13.67
N ASN A 137 -9.12 40.15 -14.44
CA ASN A 137 -10.32 39.70 -15.13
C ASN A 137 -11.26 38.98 -14.14
N VAL A 138 -12.45 39.55 -13.91
CA VAL A 138 -13.47 39.01 -12.99
C VAL A 138 -13.85 37.57 -13.34
N SER A 139 -13.95 37.24 -14.63
CA SER A 139 -14.30 35.87 -15.06
C SER A 139 -13.23 34.86 -14.67
N LEU A 140 -11.94 35.21 -14.81
CA LEU A 140 -10.83 34.34 -14.38
C LEU A 140 -10.78 34.20 -12.86
N LYS A 141 -11.07 35.28 -12.14
CA LYS A 141 -11.14 35.26 -10.67
C LYS A 141 -12.26 34.35 -10.16
N ILE A 142 -13.46 34.44 -10.75
CA ILE A 142 -14.59 33.56 -10.44
C ILE A 142 -14.24 32.11 -10.80
N ALA A 143 -13.64 31.88 -11.98
CA ALA A 143 -13.19 30.54 -12.38
C ALA A 143 -12.18 29.96 -11.38
N GLY A 144 -11.20 30.74 -10.93
CA GLY A 144 -10.25 30.32 -9.89
C GLY A 144 -10.92 29.97 -8.55
N GLY A 145 -11.91 30.74 -8.14
CA GLY A 145 -12.72 30.45 -6.95
C GLY A 145 -13.51 29.14 -7.09
N ILE A 146 -14.21 28.96 -8.21
CA ILE A 146 -14.97 27.73 -8.50
C ILE A 146 -14.04 26.51 -8.56
N LEU A 147 -12.91 26.62 -9.26
CA LEU A 147 -11.92 25.54 -9.35
C LEU A 147 -11.41 25.14 -7.97
N THR A 148 -11.15 26.10 -7.09
CA THR A 148 -10.73 25.83 -5.71
C THR A 148 -11.80 25.04 -4.94
N ILE A 149 -13.07 25.46 -5.03
CA ILE A 149 -14.18 24.79 -4.32
C ILE A 149 -14.37 23.38 -4.84
N VAL A 150 -14.41 23.20 -6.17
CA VAL A 150 -14.56 21.89 -6.81
C VAL A 150 -13.39 20.98 -6.45
N ALA A 151 -12.15 21.49 -6.51
CA ALA A 151 -10.97 20.73 -6.13
C ALA A 151 -11.03 20.28 -4.67
N ALA A 152 -11.41 21.16 -3.75
CA ALA A 152 -11.55 20.83 -2.33
C ALA A 152 -12.63 19.77 -2.09
N LEU A 153 -13.78 19.85 -2.77
CA LEU A 153 -14.86 18.86 -2.66
C LEU A 153 -14.44 17.49 -3.20
N VAL A 154 -13.80 17.46 -4.37
CA VAL A 154 -13.33 16.21 -4.99
C VAL A 154 -12.22 15.57 -4.16
N LEU A 155 -11.23 16.34 -3.71
CA LEU A 155 -10.18 15.85 -2.83
C LEU A 155 -10.74 15.39 -1.48
N GLY A 156 -11.72 16.11 -0.93
CA GLY A 156 -12.41 15.72 0.30
C GLY A 156 -13.13 14.37 0.13
N TYR A 157 -13.83 14.16 -0.98
CA TYR A 157 -14.45 12.89 -1.30
C TYR A 157 -13.42 11.76 -1.53
N GLN A 158 -12.37 12.01 -2.31
CA GLN A 158 -11.30 11.02 -2.56
C GLN A 158 -10.59 10.63 -1.24
N THR A 159 -10.33 11.61 -0.38
CA THR A 159 -9.79 11.40 0.97
C THR A 159 -10.73 10.53 1.80
N TYR A 160 -12.04 10.82 1.77
CA TYR A 160 -13.03 10.05 2.51
C TYR A 160 -13.14 8.60 2.02
N ASP A 161 -13.25 8.40 0.71
CA ASP A 161 -13.35 7.06 0.09
C ASP A 161 -12.12 6.20 0.40
N LEU A 162 -10.92 6.77 0.25
CA LEU A 162 -9.67 6.05 0.50
C LEU A 162 -9.46 5.73 1.99
N ASN A 163 -9.63 6.70 2.88
CA ASN A 163 -9.26 6.52 4.29
C ASN A 163 -10.34 5.85 5.14
N PHE A 164 -11.62 5.94 4.77
CA PHE A 164 -12.72 5.46 5.62
C PHE A 164 -13.53 4.32 5.00
N GLN A 165 -13.60 4.21 3.67
CA GLN A 165 -14.40 3.17 3.01
C GLN A 165 -13.55 2.01 2.47
N LYS A 166 -12.42 2.35 1.84
CA LYS A 166 -11.58 1.43 1.06
C LYS A 166 -10.13 1.38 1.55
N TYR A 167 -9.92 1.58 2.85
CA TYR A 167 -8.59 1.60 3.48
C TYR A 167 -7.85 0.25 3.44
N ASP A 168 -8.57 -0.84 3.19
CA ASP A 168 -8.07 -2.21 3.07
C ASP A 168 -8.30 -2.84 1.68
N ASP A 169 -8.74 -2.06 0.70
CA ASP A 169 -9.01 -2.48 -0.67
C ASP A 169 -7.73 -2.37 -1.52
N ASP A 170 -7.23 -3.51 -2.01
CA ASP A 170 -5.99 -3.60 -2.78
C ASP A 170 -6.10 -3.04 -4.21
N THR A 171 -7.33 -2.75 -4.67
CA THR A 171 -7.56 -2.03 -5.92
C THR A 171 -7.28 -0.54 -5.78
N MET A 172 -7.22 -0.01 -4.55
CA MET A 172 -6.98 1.40 -4.30
C MET A 172 -5.48 1.73 -4.36
N PRO A 173 -5.09 2.86 -4.99
CA PRO A 173 -3.73 3.34 -4.91
C PRO A 173 -3.35 3.62 -3.45
N TYR A 174 -2.06 3.43 -3.14
CA TYR A 174 -1.45 3.65 -1.83
C TYR A 174 -1.83 2.66 -0.73
N VAL A 175 -2.90 1.89 -0.88
CA VAL A 175 -3.27 0.87 0.10
C VAL A 175 -2.24 -0.27 0.10
N TYR A 176 -1.66 -0.49 1.27
CA TYR A 176 -0.79 -1.63 1.56
C TYR A 176 -1.21 -2.24 2.90
N ALA A 177 -2.37 -2.91 2.88
CA ALA A 177 -2.95 -3.54 4.07
C ALA A 177 -2.44 -4.97 4.23
N HIS A 178 -1.87 -5.27 5.40
CA HIS A 178 -1.47 -6.64 5.76
C HIS A 178 -2.64 -7.51 6.26
N THR A 179 -3.78 -6.90 6.57
CA THR A 179 -4.99 -7.58 7.04
C THR A 179 -6.22 -6.84 6.51
N THR A 180 -7.19 -7.58 5.99
CA THR A 180 -8.46 -7.06 5.46
C THR A 180 -9.60 -7.31 6.44
N ARG A 181 -10.72 -6.60 6.29
CA ARG A 181 -11.93 -6.78 7.12
C ARG A 181 -12.44 -8.22 7.17
N GLY A 182 -12.24 -9.00 6.10
CA GLY A 182 -12.64 -10.40 6.05
C GLY A 182 -11.96 -11.28 7.11
N PHE A 183 -10.80 -10.88 7.62
CA PHE A 183 -10.14 -11.55 8.73
C PHE A 183 -10.98 -11.55 10.02
N HIS A 184 -11.76 -10.50 10.28
CA HIS A 184 -12.63 -10.47 11.46
C HIS A 184 -13.73 -11.53 11.40
N ASN A 185 -14.18 -11.91 10.20
CA ASN A 185 -15.16 -12.98 10.04
C ASN A 185 -14.58 -14.34 10.50
N LEU A 186 -13.29 -14.58 10.28
CA LEU A 186 -12.61 -15.77 10.82
C LEU A 186 -12.65 -15.77 12.35
N ILE A 187 -12.32 -14.65 12.98
CA ILE A 187 -12.29 -14.52 14.43
C ILE A 187 -13.69 -14.72 15.03
N ASN A 188 -14.71 -14.11 14.43
CA ASN A 188 -16.10 -14.28 14.85
C ASN A 188 -16.55 -15.73 14.72
N GLU A 189 -16.10 -16.44 13.69
CA GLU A 189 -16.45 -17.84 13.47
C GLU A 189 -15.74 -18.77 14.46
N ILE A 190 -14.49 -18.47 14.81
CA ILE A 190 -13.77 -19.15 15.89
C ILE A 190 -14.53 -18.98 17.22
N GLU A 191 -14.97 -17.76 17.53
CA GLU A 191 -15.74 -17.48 18.74
C GLU A 191 -17.08 -18.22 18.75
N ARG A 192 -17.80 -18.24 17.62
CA ARG A 192 -19.06 -18.99 17.46
C ARG A 192 -18.88 -20.47 17.75
N TYR A 193 -17.85 -21.11 17.19
CA TYR A 193 -17.59 -22.53 17.42
C TYR A 193 -17.03 -22.82 18.82
N ALA A 194 -16.26 -21.90 19.39
CA ALA A 194 -15.80 -21.97 20.77
C ALA A 194 -16.97 -21.97 21.76
N GLU A 195 -17.96 -21.09 21.59
CA GLU A 195 -19.20 -21.08 22.36
C GLU A 195 -20.02 -22.37 22.15
N LYS A 196 -20.18 -22.78 20.89
CA LYS A 196 -20.91 -24.01 20.53
C LYS A 196 -20.29 -25.27 21.16
N SER A 197 -18.98 -25.29 21.38
CA SER A 197 -18.29 -26.40 22.06
C SER A 197 -18.59 -26.50 23.55
N GLY A 198 -19.22 -25.48 24.15
CA GLY A 198 -19.45 -25.36 25.59
C GLY A 198 -18.20 -25.01 26.39
N LYS A 199 -17.03 -24.83 25.74
CA LYS A 199 -15.77 -24.45 26.39
C LYS A 199 -15.49 -22.95 26.35
N GLY A 200 -16.17 -22.19 25.49
CA GLY A 200 -15.91 -20.76 25.32
C GLY A 200 -14.41 -20.51 25.08
N LYS A 201 -13.79 -19.60 25.84
CA LYS A 201 -12.36 -19.28 25.70
C LYS A 201 -11.42 -20.46 26.01
N ASP A 202 -11.86 -21.49 26.74
CA ASP A 202 -11.07 -22.71 26.99
C ASP A 202 -11.06 -23.70 25.80
N ALA A 203 -11.70 -23.35 24.68
CA ALA A 203 -11.61 -24.10 23.43
C ALA A 203 -10.17 -24.05 22.87
N SER A 204 -9.73 -25.17 22.29
CA SER A 204 -8.43 -25.30 21.64
C SER A 204 -8.50 -24.92 20.16
N VAL A 205 -7.58 -24.05 19.76
CA VAL A 205 -7.47 -23.53 18.40
C VAL A 205 -6.04 -23.76 17.92
N GLU A 206 -5.87 -24.62 16.94
CA GLU A 206 -4.56 -24.97 16.39
C GLU A 206 -4.32 -24.20 15.10
N VAL A 207 -3.36 -23.27 15.11
CA VAL A 207 -3.02 -22.46 13.95
C VAL A 207 -1.80 -23.06 13.25
N VAL A 208 -2.06 -23.77 12.16
CA VAL A 208 -1.04 -24.48 11.35
C VAL A 208 -0.60 -23.70 10.10
N SER A 209 -1.23 -22.53 9.87
CA SER A 209 -0.83 -21.61 8.81
C SER A 209 0.49 -20.90 9.13
N PRO A 210 1.43 -20.78 8.18
CA PRO A 210 2.66 -19.99 8.36
C PRO A 210 2.37 -18.48 8.51
N ASP A 211 1.34 -17.97 7.83
CA ASP A 211 0.88 -16.59 7.96
C ASP A 211 -0.05 -16.45 9.19
N TYR A 212 0.45 -16.65 10.42
CA TYR A 212 -0.45 -16.64 11.59
C TYR A 212 -0.71 -15.27 12.22
N TRP A 213 0.08 -14.24 11.89
CA TRP A 213 -0.22 -12.88 12.34
C TRP A 213 -1.40 -12.28 11.55
N PRO A 214 -2.35 -11.57 12.19
CA PRO A 214 -2.31 -11.05 13.57
C PRO A 214 -3.06 -11.91 14.62
N MET A 215 -3.37 -13.18 14.35
CA MET A 215 -4.20 -14.02 15.24
C MET A 215 -3.74 -14.07 16.71
N PRO A 216 -2.44 -14.03 17.07
CA PRO A 216 -2.03 -13.99 18.47
C PRO A 216 -2.67 -12.86 19.30
N TRP A 217 -3.01 -11.72 18.69
CA TRP A 217 -3.71 -10.64 19.38
C TRP A 217 -5.16 -10.97 19.69
N TYR A 218 -5.86 -11.57 18.73
CA TYR A 218 -7.29 -11.88 18.82
C TYR A 218 -7.57 -13.13 19.64
N LEU A 219 -6.66 -14.10 19.60
CA LEU A 219 -6.76 -15.36 20.34
C LEU A 219 -6.04 -15.29 21.69
N ARG A 220 -5.62 -14.10 22.15
CA ARG A 220 -4.93 -13.91 23.43
C ARG A 220 -5.70 -14.46 24.63
N GLU A 221 -7.03 -14.39 24.58
CA GLU A 221 -7.90 -14.88 25.65
C GLU A 221 -8.12 -16.41 25.62
N TYR A 222 -7.64 -17.10 24.59
CA TYR A 222 -7.75 -18.54 24.44
C TYR A 222 -6.46 -19.22 24.95
N PRO A 223 -6.40 -19.68 26.21
CA PRO A 223 -5.17 -20.24 26.79
C PRO A 223 -4.67 -21.52 26.08
N LYS A 224 -5.52 -22.17 25.28
CA LYS A 224 -5.20 -23.36 24.49
C LYS A 224 -5.06 -23.07 22.99
N ALA A 225 -4.96 -21.80 22.59
CA ALA A 225 -4.59 -21.46 21.23
C ALA A 225 -3.07 -21.67 21.04
N VAL A 226 -2.70 -22.45 20.04
CA VAL A 226 -1.29 -22.77 19.75
C VAL A 226 -0.98 -22.40 18.29
N PHE A 227 0.18 -21.78 18.08
CA PHE A 227 0.62 -21.26 16.79
C PHE A 227 1.82 -22.07 16.30
N HIS A 228 1.57 -23.04 15.43
CA HIS A 228 2.59 -23.95 14.92
C HIS A 228 3.33 -23.35 13.73
N GLY A 229 2.62 -22.68 12.81
CA GLY A 229 3.20 -22.18 11.56
C GLY A 229 3.46 -23.26 10.50
N ASN A 230 3.21 -24.53 10.83
CA ASN A 230 3.31 -25.68 9.94
C ASN A 230 2.23 -26.72 10.27
N LEU A 231 1.96 -27.62 9.32
CA LEU A 231 1.00 -28.71 9.54
C LEU A 231 1.52 -29.68 10.60
N ILE A 232 0.64 -30.01 11.54
CA ILE A 232 0.89 -30.99 12.60
C ILE A 232 -0.21 -32.06 12.62
N ASP A 233 0.10 -33.25 13.14
CA ASP A 233 -0.91 -34.27 13.31
C ASP A 233 -1.68 -34.02 14.62
N THR A 234 -2.91 -33.54 14.52
CA THR A 234 -3.83 -33.31 15.65
C THR A 234 -5.24 -33.70 15.28
N ASN A 235 -5.97 -34.29 16.24
CA ASN A 235 -7.36 -34.73 16.08
C ASN A 235 -8.26 -34.33 17.27
N THR A 236 -7.71 -33.69 18.29
CA THR A 236 -8.42 -33.33 19.51
C THR A 236 -8.89 -31.89 19.53
N ALA A 237 -8.25 -31.01 18.75
CA ALA A 237 -8.56 -29.59 18.74
C ALA A 237 -10.02 -29.33 18.35
N GLU A 238 -10.64 -28.30 18.94
CA GLU A 238 -11.97 -27.89 18.52
C GLU A 238 -11.94 -27.29 17.11
N MET A 239 -10.89 -26.52 16.81
CA MET A 239 -10.71 -25.79 15.56
C MET A 239 -9.26 -25.84 15.08
N ILE A 240 -9.07 -25.88 13.77
CA ILE A 240 -7.78 -25.73 13.10
C ILE A 240 -7.87 -24.59 12.08
N VAL A 241 -6.91 -23.67 12.11
CA VAL A 241 -6.75 -22.62 11.09
C VAL A 241 -5.55 -22.96 10.21
N ALA A 242 -5.81 -23.22 8.93
CA ALA A 242 -4.80 -23.58 7.95
C ALA A 242 -4.74 -22.57 6.79
N SER A 243 -3.62 -22.53 6.07
CA SER A 243 -3.54 -21.75 4.83
C SER A 243 -4.18 -22.52 3.67
N GLU A 244 -4.86 -21.83 2.77
CA GLU A 244 -5.30 -22.40 1.49
C GLU A 244 -4.15 -23.09 0.74
N LYS A 245 -2.93 -22.52 0.81
CA LYS A 245 -1.74 -23.06 0.12
C LYS A 245 -1.38 -24.48 0.58
N GLN A 246 -1.85 -24.90 1.75
CA GLN A 246 -1.64 -26.23 2.32
C GLN A 246 -2.72 -27.25 1.92
N LYS A 247 -3.73 -26.86 1.12
CA LYS A 247 -4.93 -27.68 0.80
C LYS A 247 -4.66 -29.12 0.37
N GLY A 248 -3.56 -29.35 -0.37
CA GLY A 248 -3.19 -30.68 -0.87
C GLY A 248 -2.91 -31.71 0.24
N GLU A 249 -2.51 -31.24 1.43
CA GLU A 249 -2.23 -32.10 2.59
C GLU A 249 -3.35 -32.11 3.63
N LEU A 250 -4.19 -31.06 3.69
CA LEU A 250 -5.26 -30.95 4.69
C LEU A 250 -6.23 -32.13 4.63
N ASN A 251 -6.59 -32.58 3.43
CA ASN A 251 -7.47 -33.73 3.24
C ASN A 251 -6.91 -35.01 3.85
N LYS A 252 -5.61 -35.26 3.67
CA LYS A 252 -4.97 -36.48 4.14
C LYS A 252 -4.87 -36.49 5.67
N ARG A 253 -4.63 -35.34 6.29
CA ARG A 253 -4.38 -35.22 7.73
C ARG A 253 -5.65 -35.04 8.56
N TYR A 254 -6.61 -34.24 8.08
CA TYR A 254 -7.70 -33.75 8.92
C TYR A 254 -9.10 -34.22 8.52
N ALA A 255 -9.32 -34.71 7.29
CA ALA A 255 -10.67 -35.03 6.80
C ALA A 255 -11.40 -36.10 7.65
N ALA A 256 -10.69 -36.98 8.34
CA ALA A 256 -11.28 -37.99 9.22
C ALA A 256 -11.99 -37.38 10.43
N HIS A 257 -11.46 -36.28 10.99
CA HIS A 257 -11.91 -35.72 12.27
C HIS A 257 -12.53 -34.32 12.16
N TYR A 258 -12.28 -33.61 11.05
CA TYR A 258 -12.72 -32.22 10.86
C TYR A 258 -13.56 -32.07 9.59
N LYS A 259 -14.46 -31.09 9.64
CA LYS A 259 -15.15 -30.53 8.47
C LYS A 259 -14.65 -29.12 8.22
N TYR A 260 -14.82 -28.66 7.00
CA TYR A 260 -14.51 -27.29 6.65
C TYR A 260 -15.69 -26.38 6.96
N ALA A 261 -15.42 -25.28 7.65
CA ALA A 261 -16.42 -24.29 8.05
C ALA A 261 -16.45 -23.07 7.14
N GLY A 262 -15.34 -22.72 6.49
CA GLY A 262 -15.30 -21.58 5.58
C GLY A 262 -13.89 -21.13 5.20
N THR A 263 -13.83 -20.26 4.19
CA THR A 263 -12.63 -19.57 3.73
C THR A 263 -12.71 -18.11 4.15
N PHE A 264 -11.61 -17.59 4.68
CA PHE A 264 -11.53 -16.23 5.19
C PHE A 264 -10.25 -15.55 4.68
N PRO A 265 -10.35 -14.40 4.00
CA PRO A 265 -9.18 -13.74 3.46
C PRO A 265 -8.40 -13.03 4.59
N LEU A 266 -7.08 -13.21 4.62
CA LEU A 266 -6.20 -12.38 5.43
C LEU A 266 -5.87 -11.10 4.64
N ARG A 267 -5.31 -11.28 3.45
CA ARG A 267 -4.82 -10.24 2.53
C ARG A 267 -4.79 -10.80 1.10
N PRO A 268 -4.58 -9.96 0.06
CA PRO A 268 -4.53 -10.45 -1.31
C PRO A 268 -3.56 -11.62 -1.49
N GLY A 269 -4.06 -12.75 -2.01
CA GLY A 269 -3.29 -13.98 -2.24
C GLY A 269 -2.98 -14.81 -1.00
N VAL A 270 -3.59 -14.51 0.16
CA VAL A 270 -3.50 -15.32 1.38
C VAL A 270 -4.89 -15.50 2.00
N GLU A 271 -5.41 -16.71 1.90
CA GLU A 271 -6.67 -17.12 2.50
C GLU A 271 -6.46 -18.21 3.56
N PHE A 272 -7.30 -18.19 4.59
CA PHE A 272 -7.36 -19.19 5.63
C PHE A 272 -8.56 -20.11 5.46
N TYR A 273 -8.35 -21.39 5.73
CA TYR A 273 -9.41 -22.36 5.91
C TYR A 273 -9.62 -22.60 7.39
N LEU A 274 -10.86 -22.43 7.85
CA LEU A 274 -11.27 -22.84 9.19
C LEU A 274 -11.80 -24.28 9.11
N LEU A 275 -11.17 -25.17 9.86
CA LEU A 275 -11.61 -26.54 10.03
C LEU A 275 -12.15 -26.72 11.45
N VAL A 276 -13.27 -27.41 11.58
CA VAL A 276 -13.99 -27.58 12.84
C VAL A 276 -14.21 -29.07 13.08
N ARG A 277 -14.03 -29.52 14.31
CA ARG A 277 -14.20 -30.93 14.68
C ARG A 277 -15.61 -31.41 14.30
N ARG A 278 -15.72 -32.64 13.77
CA ARG A 278 -16.95 -33.17 13.15
C ARG A 278 -18.19 -33.14 14.05
N ASP A 279 -18.01 -33.32 15.36
CA ASP A 279 -19.05 -33.23 16.40
C ASP A 279 -19.57 -31.80 16.61
N LEU A 280 -18.76 -30.79 16.31
CA LEU A 280 -19.09 -29.37 16.45
C LEU A 280 -19.56 -28.72 15.14
N ALA A 281 -19.20 -29.29 14.00
CA ALA A 281 -19.54 -28.76 12.68
C ALA A 281 -21.06 -28.69 12.44
N ASP A 282 -21.52 -27.72 11.65
CA ASP A 282 -22.94 -27.56 11.33
C ASP A 282 -23.44 -28.70 10.43
N VAL A 283 -24.62 -29.25 10.76
CA VAL A 283 -25.16 -30.50 10.17
C VAL A 283 -25.50 -30.35 8.67
N GLY A 284 -25.56 -29.13 8.12
CA GLY A 284 -25.80 -28.87 6.70
C GLY A 284 -24.98 -27.74 6.07
N GLY A 285 -24.11 -27.05 6.82
CA GLY A 285 -23.31 -25.91 6.34
C GLY A 285 -21.82 -26.19 6.17
N ALA A 286 -21.29 -27.20 6.88
CA ALA A 286 -19.89 -27.55 6.80
C ALA A 286 -19.64 -28.55 5.66
N GLU A 287 -18.90 -28.13 4.63
CA GLU A 287 -18.56 -29.00 3.51
C GLU A 287 -17.53 -30.05 3.89
N GLU A 288 -17.60 -31.19 3.22
CA GLU A 288 -16.57 -32.21 3.35
C GLU A 288 -15.28 -31.69 2.72
N LEU A 289 -14.19 -31.78 3.49
CA LEU A 289 -12.87 -31.22 3.14
C LEU A 289 -12.41 -31.59 1.72
N TYR A 290 -12.71 -32.82 1.29
CA TYR A 290 -12.32 -33.35 -0.02
C TYR A 290 -13.05 -32.70 -1.20
N LYS A 291 -14.20 -32.04 -0.98
CA LYS A 291 -14.98 -31.36 -2.03
C LYS A 291 -14.41 -30.01 -2.43
N ILE A 292 -13.58 -29.41 -1.57
CA ILE A 292 -13.01 -28.07 -1.75
C ILE A 292 -11.85 -28.07 -2.76
N GLY A 293 -11.41 -29.26 -3.19
CA GLY A 293 -10.49 -29.45 -4.32
C GLY A 293 -11.19 -29.68 -5.67
N ALA A 294 -12.52 -29.76 -5.72
CA ALA A 294 -13.29 -30.16 -6.89
C ALA A 294 -14.25 -29.05 -7.36
N GLY A 295 -13.70 -27.95 -7.90
CA GLY A 295 -14.42 -26.90 -8.65
C GLY A 295 -14.10 -25.49 -8.16
N LYS A 296 -13.86 -24.48 -9.01
CA LYS A 296 -14.17 -24.26 -10.44
C LYS A 296 -12.90 -24.08 -11.30
N PRO A 297 -12.98 -24.29 -12.63
CA PRO A 297 -11.95 -23.82 -13.58
C PRO A 297 -11.74 -22.30 -13.50
#